data_AF-A0A438D2W9-F1
#
_entry.id   AF-A0A438D2W9-F1
#
_cell.length_a   1.000
_cell.length_b   1.000
_cell.length_c   1.000
_cell.angle_alpha   90.00
_cell.angle_beta   90.00
_cell.angle_gamma   90.00
#
_symmetry.space_group_name_H-M   'P 1'
#
loop_
_entity.id
_entity.type
_entity.pdbx_description
1 polymer ?
#
loop_
_entity_poly.entity_id
_entity_poly.type
_entity_poly.pdbx_seq_one_letter_code
_entity_poly.pdbx_strand_id
1 'polypeptide(L)'
;MIMGFDLGHSSDSIQSSKLLATCLIGGVVLGVSVLGFYLAFPPPRQLSWRRKKKPIRVYMDGCFDMMHYGHCNALRQARALGDQLVVGVVSDAEITANKGPPVTPLNERFFHYFMCYCSIISLLLKIANHKDGISTMGNGEEFRRLGGH
;
A
#
# COMPACT_ATOMS: atom_id res chain seq x y z
N MET A 1 -60.27 12.43 0.48
CA MET A 1 -60.63 13.77 -0.02
C MET A 1 -60.94 14.60 1.22
N ILE A 2 -59.95 15.31 1.74
CA ILE A 2 -60.06 15.97 3.05
C ILE A 2 -60.83 17.28 2.86
N MET A 3 -61.97 17.35 3.55
CA MET A 3 -62.89 18.49 3.68
C MET A 3 -62.09 19.71 4.17
N GLY A 4 -62.16 20.87 3.52
CA GLY A 4 -63.34 21.75 3.52
C GLY A 4 -62.98 22.96 4.39
N PHE A 5 -62.40 23.97 3.74
CA PHE A 5 -61.93 25.22 4.33
C PHE A 5 -63.10 26.22 4.34
N ASP A 6 -63.74 26.43 5.49
CA ASP A 6 -64.70 27.51 5.70
C ASP A 6 -64.16 28.47 6.78
N LEU A 7 -63.80 29.68 6.34
CA LEU A 7 -63.44 30.82 7.19
C LEU A 7 -64.62 31.80 7.23
N GLY A 8 -65.37 31.76 8.34
CA GLY A 8 -66.30 32.81 8.73
C GLY A 8 -65.57 33.99 9.37
N HIS A 9 -65.92 35.19 8.93
CA HIS A 9 -65.25 36.48 9.11
C HIS A 9 -65.49 37.11 10.50
N SER A 10 -64.43 37.31 11.31
CA SER A 10 -64.25 38.36 12.36
C SER A 10 -63.17 38.00 13.40
N SER A 11 -61.87 37.93 13.03
CA SER A 11 -60.74 37.75 14.00
C SER A 11 -59.34 38.06 13.40
N ASP A 12 -59.22 39.00 12.45
CA ASP A 12 -58.07 39.05 11.54
C ASP A 12 -56.76 39.65 12.11
N SER A 13 -56.78 40.42 13.20
CA SER A 13 -55.56 41.03 13.77
C SER A 13 -54.82 40.12 14.77
N ILE A 14 -55.55 39.35 15.56
CA ILE A 14 -55.00 38.51 16.66
C ILE A 14 -54.46 37.18 16.12
N GLN A 15 -55.04 36.64 15.04
CA GLN A 15 -54.61 35.39 14.43
C GLN A 15 -53.30 35.57 13.65
N SER A 16 -53.16 36.70 12.96
CA SER A 16 -51.97 37.08 12.19
C SER A 16 -50.73 37.24 13.07
N SER A 17 -50.86 37.88 14.24
CA SER A 17 -49.76 38.04 15.20
C SER A 17 -49.32 36.72 15.82
N LYS A 18 -50.27 35.81 16.10
CA LYS A 18 -49.97 34.47 16.64
C LYS A 18 -49.27 33.59 15.61
N LEU A 19 -49.70 33.64 14.34
CA LEU A 19 -49.06 32.92 13.24
C LEU A 19 -47.63 33.42 13.00
N LEU A 20 -47.43 34.75 12.98
CA LEU A 20 -46.10 35.35 12.85
C LEU A 20 -45.16 34.91 13.98
N ALA A 21 -45.64 34.96 15.23
CA ALA A 21 -44.87 34.51 16.39
C ALA A 21 -44.52 33.00 16.30
N THR A 22 -45.47 32.18 15.85
CA THR A 22 -45.26 30.73 15.69
C THR A 22 -44.23 30.42 14.59
N CYS A 23 -44.27 31.16 13.48
CA CYS A 23 -43.29 31.03 12.39
C CYS A 23 -41.88 31.47 12.81
N LEU A 24 -41.75 32.54 13.60
CA LEU A 24 -40.45 33.00 14.11
C LEU A 24 -39.84 31.98 15.06
N ILE A 25 -40.63 31.44 15.99
CA ILE A 25 -40.16 30.40 16.92
C ILE A 25 -39.79 29.14 16.15
N GLY A 26 -40.63 28.69 15.21
CA GLY A 26 -40.35 27.53 14.37
C GLY A 26 -39.09 27.68 13.50
N GLY A 27 -38.90 28.85 12.91
CA GLY A 27 -37.72 29.17 12.10
C GLY A 27 -36.43 29.18 12.92
N VAL A 28 -36.46 29.74 14.13
CA VAL A 28 -35.31 29.75 15.05
C VAL A 28 -34.98 28.32 15.51
N VAL A 29 -35.98 27.53 15.92
CA VAL A 29 -35.77 26.15 16.39
C VAL A 29 -35.19 25.27 15.29
N LEU A 30 -35.73 25.37 14.07
CA LEU A 30 -35.18 24.65 12.90
C LEU A 30 -33.78 25.14 12.56
N GLY A 31 -33.54 26.45 12.56
CA GLY A 31 -32.23 27.04 12.28
C GLY A 31 -31.15 26.61 13.26
N VAL A 32 -31.44 26.64 14.57
CA VAL A 32 -30.51 26.22 15.63
C VAL A 32 -30.26 24.71 15.57
N SER A 33 -31.28 23.90 15.25
CA SER A 33 -31.14 22.45 15.12
C SER A 33 -30.26 22.06 13.92
N VAL A 34 -30.47 22.70 12.77
CA VAL A 34 -29.66 22.46 11.56
C VAL A 34 -28.22 22.93 11.78
N LEU A 35 -28.04 24.12 12.36
CA LEU A 35 -26.71 24.64 12.65
C LEU A 35 -25.96 23.77 13.69
N GLY A 36 -26.65 23.34 14.75
CA GLY A 36 -26.10 22.43 15.74
C GLY A 36 -25.68 21.08 15.15
N PHE A 37 -26.48 20.53 14.23
CA PHE A 37 -26.15 19.30 13.52
C PHE A 37 -24.90 19.46 12.63
N TYR A 38 -24.80 20.55 11.88
CA TYR A 38 -23.62 20.86 11.04
C TYR A 38 -22.34 21.08 11.85
N LEU A 39 -22.45 21.69 13.03
CA LEU A 39 -21.31 21.88 13.93
C LEU A 39 -20.90 20.59 14.64
N ALA A 40 -21.87 19.77 15.07
CA ALA A 40 -21.61 18.50 15.76
C ALA A 40 -21.09 17.40 14.82
N PHE A 41 -21.53 17.42 13.56
CA PHE A 41 -21.12 16.45 12.54
C PHE A 41 -20.47 17.18 11.37
N PRO A 42 -19.19 17.59 11.51
CA PRO A 42 -18.45 18.08 10.36
C PRO A 42 -18.48 17.01 9.26
N PRO A 43 -18.64 17.40 7.97
CA PRO A 43 -18.67 16.44 6.88
C PRO A 43 -17.43 15.55 6.94
N PRO A 44 -17.57 14.24 6.63
CA PRO A 44 -16.45 13.31 6.72
C PRO A 44 -15.28 13.86 5.93
N ARG A 45 -14.20 14.19 6.66
CA ARG A 45 -12.96 14.73 6.12
C ARG A 45 -12.56 13.84 4.95
N GLN A 46 -12.52 14.40 3.73
CA GLN A 46 -12.25 13.68 2.49
C GLN A 46 -11.14 12.65 2.73
N LEU A 47 -11.51 11.37 2.60
CA LEU A 47 -10.58 10.27 2.69
C LEU A 47 -9.58 10.47 1.55
N SER A 48 -8.43 11.08 1.86
CA SER A 48 -7.40 11.35 0.88
C SER A 48 -7.01 9.99 0.29
N TRP A 49 -7.37 9.75 -0.97
CA TRP A 49 -6.91 8.61 -1.74
C TRP A 49 -5.39 8.73 -1.82
N ARG A 50 -4.68 8.14 -0.86
CA ARG A 50 -3.22 8.04 -0.91
C ARG A 50 -2.93 7.17 -2.12
N ARG A 51 -2.41 7.77 -3.19
CA ARG A 51 -1.78 7.02 -4.26
C ARG A 51 -0.75 6.11 -3.61
N LYS A 52 -0.96 4.79 -3.69
CA LYS A 52 0.01 3.81 -3.19
C LYS A 52 1.31 4.06 -3.97
N LYS A 53 2.38 4.41 -3.25
CA LYS A 53 3.71 4.54 -3.87
C LYS A 53 4.09 3.17 -4.44
N LYS A 54 4.72 3.15 -5.62
CA LYS A 54 5.26 1.92 -6.19
C LYS A 54 6.33 1.37 -5.23
N PRO A 55 6.28 0.08 -4.84
CA PRO A 55 7.28 -0.49 -3.96
C PRO A 55 8.64 -0.51 -4.64
N ILE A 56 9.69 -0.12 -3.91
CA ILE A 56 11.05 -0.14 -4.42
C ILE A 56 11.55 -1.58 -4.39
N ARG A 57 11.88 -2.13 -5.56
CA ARG A 57 12.39 -3.50 -5.68
C ARG A 57 13.90 -3.48 -5.91
N VAL A 58 14.61 -4.28 -5.12
CA VAL A 58 16.05 -4.43 -5.14
C VAL A 58 16.38 -5.81 -5.68
N TYR A 59 17.34 -5.87 -6.60
CA TYR A 59 17.83 -7.12 -7.16
C TYR A 59 19.30 -7.32 -6.78
N MET A 60 19.63 -8.50 -6.26
CA MET A 60 21.00 -8.93 -5.96
C MET A 60 21.22 -10.33 -6.53
N ASP A 61 22.29 -10.50 -7.30
CA ASP A 61 22.72 -11.78 -7.85
C ASP A 61 24.06 -12.24 -7.27
N GLY A 62 24.23 -13.56 -7.16
CA GLY A 62 25.47 -14.15 -6.66
C GLY A 62 25.53 -15.67 -6.81
N CYS A 63 26.76 -16.20 -6.81
CA CYS A 63 27.04 -17.64 -6.72
C CYS A 63 26.74 -18.16 -5.30
N PHE A 64 27.12 -17.35 -4.32
CA PHE A 64 26.91 -17.58 -2.90
C PHE A 64 27.34 -18.98 -2.42
N ASP A 65 28.52 -19.38 -2.86
CA ASP A 65 29.17 -20.60 -2.35
C ASP A 65 29.52 -20.46 -0.87
N MET A 66 29.56 -21.59 -0.17
CA MET A 66 29.87 -21.71 1.25
C MET A 66 29.17 -20.64 2.11
N MET A 67 27.85 -20.75 2.21
CA MET A 67 27.02 -19.78 2.92
C MET A 67 27.54 -19.41 4.32
N HIS A 68 27.91 -18.14 4.48
CA HIS A 68 28.50 -17.61 5.70
C HIS A 68 27.94 -16.21 6.04
N TYR A 69 28.25 -15.72 7.25
CA TYR A 69 27.74 -14.45 7.78
C TYR A 69 27.89 -13.25 6.82
N GLY A 70 28.96 -13.21 6.03
CA GLY A 70 29.16 -12.16 5.02
C GLY A 70 27.98 -12.01 4.03
N HIS A 71 27.47 -13.13 3.49
CA HIS A 71 26.34 -13.13 2.55
C HIS A 71 25.04 -12.68 3.25
N CYS A 72 24.84 -13.13 4.49
CA CYS A 72 23.71 -12.72 5.34
C CYS A 72 23.70 -11.22 5.59
N ASN A 73 24.86 -10.65 5.89
CA ASN A 73 24.97 -9.22 6.11
C ASN A 73 24.78 -8.41 4.82
N ALA A 74 25.30 -8.89 3.69
CA ALA A 74 25.09 -8.25 2.38
C ALA A 74 23.61 -8.23 1.99
N LEU A 75 22.90 -9.35 2.17
CA LEU A 75 21.48 -9.46 1.87
C LEU A 75 20.61 -8.65 2.83
N ARG A 76 21.00 -8.57 4.12
CA ARG A 76 20.37 -7.67 5.08
C ARG A 76 20.51 -6.21 4.68
N GLN A 77 21.67 -5.79 4.18
CA GLN A 77 21.89 -4.44 3.67
C GLN A 77 21.08 -4.18 2.39
N ALA A 78 21.06 -5.14 1.45
CA ALA A 78 20.24 -5.06 0.25
C ALA A 78 18.75 -4.91 0.56
N ARG A 79 18.27 -5.65 1.58
CA ARG A 79 16.90 -5.52 2.09
C ARG A 79 16.60 -4.14 2.66
N ALA A 80 17.57 -3.49 3.30
CA ALA A 80 17.38 -2.15 3.86
C ALA A 80 17.25 -1.06 2.77
N LEU A 81 17.62 -1.36 1.51
CA LEU A 81 17.61 -0.41 0.40
C LEU A 81 16.28 -0.37 -0.37
N GLY A 82 15.32 -1.26 -0.08
CA GLY A 82 14.01 -1.26 -0.72
C GLY A 82 12.94 -2.09 -0.01
N ASP A 83 11.73 -2.06 -0.55
CA ASP A 83 10.55 -2.73 0.01
C ASP A 83 10.53 -4.23 -0.33
N GLN A 84 11.15 -4.61 -1.44
CA GLN A 84 11.22 -5.99 -1.94
C GLN A 84 12.66 -6.32 -2.34
N LEU A 85 13.11 -7.53 -1.99
CA LEU A 85 14.42 -8.04 -2.35
C LEU A 85 14.24 -9.31 -3.18
N VAL A 86 14.79 -9.29 -4.38
CA VAL A 86 14.83 -10.44 -5.30
C VAL A 86 16.27 -10.91 -5.38
N VAL A 87 16.48 -12.19 -5.12
CA VAL A 87 17.83 -12.78 -5.13
C VAL A 87 17.96 -13.76 -6.27
N GLY A 88 18.92 -13.49 -7.15
CA GLY A 88 19.33 -14.36 -8.23
C GLY A 88 20.41 -15.33 -7.76
N VAL A 89 20.11 -16.62 -7.72
CA VAL A 89 21.15 -17.66 -7.51
C VAL A 89 21.61 -18.15 -8.88
N VAL A 90 22.89 -17.98 -9.17
CA VAL A 90 23.47 -18.34 -10.46
C VAL A 90 23.61 -19.86 -10.58
N SER A 91 23.33 -20.41 -11.76
CA SER A 91 23.45 -21.85 -12.03
C SER A 91 24.91 -22.33 -12.07
N ASP A 92 25.12 -23.61 -11.75
CA ASP A 92 26.47 -24.22 -11.66
C ASP A 92 27.21 -24.18 -12.99
N ALA A 93 26.48 -24.34 -14.11
CA ALA A 93 27.05 -24.27 -15.46
C ALA A 93 27.68 -22.91 -15.74
N GLU A 94 27.03 -21.83 -15.29
CA GLU A 94 27.51 -20.47 -15.50
C GLU A 94 28.64 -20.09 -14.54
N ILE A 95 28.57 -20.53 -13.29
CA ILE A 95 29.65 -20.34 -12.32
C ILE A 95 30.92 -21.05 -12.78
N THR A 96 30.78 -22.29 -13.25
CA THR A 96 31.90 -23.08 -13.78
C THR A 96 32.55 -22.39 -14.97
N ALA A 97 31.75 -21.79 -15.87
CA ALA A 97 32.26 -21.05 -17.01
C ALA A 97 33.03 -19.76 -16.64
N ASN A 98 32.66 -19.08 -15.55
CA ASN A 98 33.19 -17.75 -15.22
C ASN A 98 34.22 -17.73 -14.07
N LYS A 99 34.08 -18.60 -13.07
CA LYS A 99 34.88 -18.57 -11.82
C LYS A 99 35.48 -19.94 -11.44
N GLY A 100 35.02 -21.03 -12.06
CA GLY A 100 35.41 -22.41 -11.72
C GLY A 100 34.29 -23.17 -10.99
N PRO A 101 34.40 -24.50 -10.85
CA PRO A 101 33.31 -25.31 -10.32
C PRO A 101 33.03 -24.96 -8.84
N PRO A 102 31.77 -24.73 -8.47
CA PRO A 102 31.41 -24.46 -7.08
C PRO A 102 31.61 -25.71 -6.21
N VAL A 103 31.97 -25.51 -4.94
CA VAL A 103 32.18 -26.62 -3.98
C VAL A 103 30.85 -27.24 -3.60
N THR A 104 29.81 -26.42 -3.47
CA THR A 104 28.45 -26.87 -3.12
C THR A 104 27.56 -26.94 -4.37
N PRO A 105 26.79 -28.02 -4.59
CA PRO A 105 25.87 -28.12 -5.72
C PRO A 105 24.71 -27.12 -5.58
N LEU A 106 24.08 -26.74 -6.71
CA LEU A 106 22.99 -25.75 -6.74
C LEU A 106 21.88 -26.04 -5.73
N ASN A 107 21.46 -27.31 -5.60
CA ASN A 107 20.36 -27.70 -4.72
C ASN A 107 20.65 -27.35 -3.25
N GLU A 108 21.87 -27.63 -2.79
CA GLU A 108 22.28 -27.38 -1.41
C GLU A 108 22.39 -25.89 -1.14
N ARG A 109 22.84 -25.11 -2.12
CA ARG A 109 22.83 -23.65 -2.01
C ARG A 109 21.42 -23.13 -1.88
N PHE A 110 20.50 -23.55 -2.75
CA PHE A 110 19.08 -23.17 -2.65
C PHE A 110 18.49 -23.52 -1.28
N PHE A 111 18.82 -24.69 -0.72
CA PHE A 111 18.34 -25.10 0.59
C PHE A 111 18.93 -24.25 1.73
N HIS A 112 20.25 -24.02 1.75
CA HIS A 112 20.90 -23.15 2.74
C HIS A 112 20.36 -21.72 2.67
N TYR A 113 20.10 -21.21 1.46
CA TYR A 113 19.43 -19.94 1.23
C TYR A 113 18.04 -19.94 1.84
N PHE A 114 17.21 -20.89 1.45
CA PHE A 114 15.84 -20.96 1.92
C PHE A 114 15.81 -21.05 3.46
N MET A 115 16.64 -21.88 4.08
CA MET A 115 16.72 -22.02 5.54
C MET A 115 17.22 -20.77 6.26
N CYS A 116 18.25 -20.11 5.75
CA CYS A 116 18.79 -18.91 6.39
C CYS A 116 17.84 -17.70 6.26
N TYR A 117 17.12 -17.58 5.14
CA TYR A 117 16.29 -16.41 4.83
C TYR A 117 14.79 -16.62 4.93
N CYS A 118 14.28 -17.83 5.19
CA CYS A 118 12.84 -18.05 5.44
C CYS A 118 12.34 -17.22 6.63
N SER A 119 13.24 -16.77 7.51
CA SER A 119 12.93 -15.86 8.62
C SER A 119 12.87 -14.36 8.23
N ILE A 120 13.38 -13.97 7.05
CA ILE A 120 13.76 -12.58 6.71
C ILE A 120 12.93 -11.95 5.56
N ILE A 121 11.62 -12.19 5.46
CA ILE A 121 10.70 -11.47 4.54
C ILE A 121 10.83 -11.85 3.04
N SER A 122 9.66 -11.98 2.37
CA SER A 122 9.36 -11.92 0.91
C SER A 122 10.55 -11.97 -0.07
N LEU A 123 11.41 -12.96 0.08
CA LEU A 123 12.55 -13.20 -0.78
C LEU A 123 12.08 -14.01 -1.97
N LEU A 124 12.09 -13.42 -3.15
CA LEU A 124 11.88 -14.19 -4.38
C LEU A 124 13.24 -14.72 -4.82
N LEU A 125 13.47 -16.02 -4.63
CA LEU A 125 14.60 -16.69 -5.27
C LEU A 125 14.28 -16.95 -6.74
N LYS A 126 15.22 -16.60 -7.60
CA LYS A 126 15.18 -16.91 -9.03
C LYS A 126 16.50 -17.52 -9.43
N ILE A 127 16.49 -18.50 -10.34
CA ILE A 127 17.71 -18.91 -11.02
C ILE A 127 18.09 -17.75 -11.94
N ALA A 128 19.28 -17.21 -11.76
CA ALA A 128 19.81 -16.14 -12.59
C ALA A 128 20.72 -16.75 -13.66
N ASN A 129 20.50 -16.40 -14.94
CA ASN A 129 21.52 -16.54 -15.96
C ASN A 129 22.10 -15.16 -16.32
N HIS A 130 23.35 -15.13 -16.77
CA HIS A 130 24.06 -13.94 -17.23
C HIS A 130 23.27 -13.15 -18.28
N LYS A 131 22.52 -13.87 -19.12
CA LYS A 131 21.70 -13.32 -20.21
C LYS A 131 20.36 -12.75 -19.75
N ASP A 132 19.94 -13.07 -18.53
CA ASP A 132 18.63 -12.66 -17.98
C ASP A 132 18.71 -11.30 -17.26
N GLY A 133 19.87 -10.65 -17.25
CA GLY A 133 20.14 -9.47 -16.43
C GLY A 133 19.07 -8.39 -16.59
N ILE A 134 18.41 -8.03 -15.47
CA ILE A 134 17.37 -6.99 -15.19
C ILE A 134 16.18 -6.91 -16.18
N SER A 135 16.45 -6.98 -17.47
CA SER A 135 15.59 -6.84 -18.63
C SER A 135 14.51 -7.92 -18.79
N THR A 136 14.67 -9.13 -18.25
CA THR A 136 13.67 -10.20 -18.40
C THR A 136 12.72 -10.34 -17.21
N MET A 137 12.86 -9.52 -16.16
CA MET A 137 11.93 -9.47 -15.03
C MET A 137 10.70 -8.57 -15.32
N GLY A 138 10.00 -8.85 -16.42
CA GLY A 138 8.59 -8.52 -16.75
C GLY A 138 8.00 -7.14 -16.40
N ASN A 139 7.40 -6.48 -17.39
CA ASN A 139 6.44 -5.36 -17.25
C ASN A 139 6.98 -3.98 -16.82
N GLY A 140 8.15 -3.56 -17.30
CA GLY A 140 8.62 -2.19 -17.07
C GLY A 140 8.89 -1.86 -15.61
N GLU A 141 9.18 -2.87 -14.79
CA GLU A 141 9.58 -2.69 -13.40
C GLU A 141 11.08 -2.39 -13.32
N GLU A 142 11.42 -1.19 -12.88
CA GLU A 142 12.79 -0.73 -12.69
C GLU A 142 13.34 -1.27 -11.36
N PHE A 143 14.24 -2.25 -11.45
CA PHE A 143 14.94 -2.78 -10.26
C PHE A 143 16.25 -2.02 -10.05
N ARG A 144 16.52 -1.64 -8.80
CA ARG A 144 17.84 -1.15 -8.42
C ARG A 144 18.76 -2.37 -8.26
N ARG A 145 19.67 -2.59 -9.22
CA ARG A 145 20.67 -3.67 -9.15
C ARG A 145 21.77 -3.30 -8.17
N LEU A 146 21.92 -4.11 -7.15
CA LEU A 146 23.09 -4.09 -6.26
C LEU A 146 23.97 -5.23 -6.75
N GLY A 147 24.86 -4.94 -7.70
CA GLY A 147 25.72 -5.96 -8.29
C GLY A 147 26.54 -6.68 -7.22
N GLY A 148 26.55 -8.01 -7.26
CA GLY A 148 27.48 -8.84 -6.50
C GLY A 148 28.80 -8.99 -7.25
N HIS A 149 29.92 -8.92 -6.54
CA HIS A 149 31.27 -9.13 -7.07
C HIS A 149 31.57 -10.63 -7.30
#